data_AF-A0A952BWN5-F1
#
_entry.id   AF-A0A952BWN5-F1
#
_cell.length_a   1.000
_cell.length_b   1.000
_cell.length_c   1.000
_cell.angle_alpha   90.00
_cell.angle_beta   90.00
_cell.angle_gamma   90.00
#
_symmetry.space_group_name_H-M   'P 1'
#
loop_
_entity.id
_entity.type
_entity.pdbx_description
1 polymer ?
#
loop_
_entity_poly.entity_id
_entity_poly.type
_entity_poly.pdbx_seq_one_letter_code
_entity_poly.pdbx_strand_id
1 'polypeptide(L)'
;MSKVIVFLGLISLGFSASKIELHFGPGDGSEPTLDQHFISFVEKAKKTLDGAFFEFRLDSIVDALIRAHNRGVKLRLVTDDGNYYLRDHATGIVDREKMNPFAQRILDAGIDLKQDNDRSGLMHNKFAIVDGQWVWTGSYNLTDSCSLKNENNAIWLKNAELAKVFTTEFEEMFVDNQFGVRSPSQLENQTVMHGDIKIEVLFGPEDNPMGKVEEYLRNATESIYFMEFAMTHNDLGEVMVQKHHQGLKVRGIFDRMLYRSTGPYAEFSRLTAAGVPVVVYDSPHRGKMHHKVFIIDAEGSEPKVAIGSGNASANGNKGNDENVVIIHDKAIAKRYLREFRSLFGKVSRVMATFHNFKNLKPGTRVPRLTLIVSSNGVATQKLKIQFPPRWPMHDESVGLKIYRLRKGRQYETTAKEDFRVTQRDIQLHSADLTKDGESSVVIIKVTNALVPEIPGGYNLYIEAKAPNTGFYPLTSQPVVYVGDTNDIGVGTGEFYEDAVQILGELTKQNFTMLKETVENCRNYGICDLLEVPSFVSKVNKILQQLVNVNQNAEALKLLEQLKSFQARPNRAKIFEQLYDGSEEQNISAQ
;
A
#
# COMPACT_ATOMS: atom_id res chain seq x y z
N MET A 1 41.51 29.66 52.37
CA MET A 1 40.70 29.29 51.19
C MET A 1 40.97 27.83 50.87
N SER A 2 40.12 26.93 51.35
CA SER A 2 40.23 25.49 51.10
C SER A 2 39.53 25.15 49.79
N LYS A 3 40.26 24.62 48.81
CA LYS A 3 39.67 24.11 47.56
C LYS A 3 39.41 22.61 47.72
N VAL A 4 38.13 22.26 47.75
CA VAL A 4 37.63 20.88 47.68
C VAL A 4 37.81 20.38 46.24
N ILE A 5 38.43 19.22 46.08
CA ILE A 5 38.48 18.48 44.81
C ILE A 5 37.30 17.51 44.82
N VAL A 6 36.37 17.67 43.89
CA VAL A 6 35.26 16.72 43.66
C VAL A 6 35.66 15.79 42.53
N PHE A 7 35.79 14.49 42.84
CA PHE A 7 35.92 13.42 41.85
C PHE A 7 34.52 13.08 41.31
N LEU A 8 34.25 13.43 40.05
CA LEU A 8 33.07 12.96 39.31
C LEU A 8 33.46 11.64 38.62
N GLY A 9 33.06 10.51 39.22
CA GLY A 9 33.13 9.21 38.58
C GLY A 9 32.10 9.11 37.46
N LEU A 10 32.58 9.03 36.21
CA LEU A 10 31.77 8.63 35.07
C LEU A 10 31.50 7.12 35.16
N ILE A 11 30.30 6.74 35.61
CA ILE A 11 29.76 5.40 35.39
C ILE A 11 29.37 5.34 33.91
N SER A 12 30.23 4.74 33.07
CA SER A 12 29.84 4.38 31.71
C SER A 12 28.93 3.15 31.77
N LEU A 13 27.62 3.37 31.79
CA LEU A 13 26.64 2.34 31.42
C LEU A 13 26.84 2.05 29.92
N GLY A 14 27.64 1.04 29.62
CA GLY A 14 27.82 0.52 28.27
C GLY A 14 26.57 -0.21 27.80
N PHE A 15 25.53 0.52 27.40
CA PHE A 15 24.54 -0.03 26.49
C PHE A 15 25.19 -0.12 25.11
N SER A 16 25.61 -1.33 24.72
CA SER A 16 25.88 -1.61 23.31
C SER A 16 24.54 -1.47 22.59
N ALA A 17 24.31 -0.32 21.94
CA ALA A 17 23.16 -0.14 21.07
C ALA A 17 23.22 -1.22 19.99
N SER A 18 22.36 -2.21 20.10
CA SER A 18 22.25 -3.31 19.15
C SER A 18 21.76 -2.72 17.82
N LYS A 19 22.62 -2.78 16.79
CA LYS A 19 22.46 -1.98 15.57
C LYS A 19 21.51 -2.67 14.59
N ILE A 20 20.31 -2.11 14.42
CA ILE A 20 19.42 -2.39 13.28
C ILE A 20 19.61 -1.28 12.26
N GLU A 21 20.09 -1.62 11.06
CA GLU A 21 20.18 -0.66 9.94
C GLU A 21 19.07 -0.97 8.94
N LEU A 22 18.38 0.06 8.45
CA LEU A 22 17.29 -0.10 7.49
C LEU A 22 17.53 0.86 6.35
N HIS A 23 17.38 0.34 5.14
CA HIS A 23 17.71 1.02 3.89
C HIS A 23 16.52 0.94 2.96
N PHE A 24 16.23 2.07 2.31
CA PHE A 24 15.20 2.20 1.29
C PHE A 24 15.89 2.68 0.01
N GLY A 25 15.49 2.13 -1.14
CA GLY A 25 16.08 2.48 -2.42
C GLY A 25 15.02 2.47 -3.52
N PRO A 26 15.16 3.29 -4.58
CA PRO A 26 16.40 3.95 -4.99
C PRO A 26 16.70 5.28 -4.27
N GLY A 27 15.81 5.76 -3.39
CA GLY A 27 16.00 7.04 -2.68
C GLY A 27 15.93 8.25 -3.62
N ASP A 28 16.27 9.44 -3.13
CA ASP A 28 16.34 10.68 -3.92
C ASP A 28 17.77 11.02 -4.38
N GLY A 29 18.71 10.08 -4.22
CA GLY A 29 20.14 10.24 -4.51
C GLY A 29 20.95 10.93 -3.42
N SER A 30 20.36 11.27 -2.26
CA SER A 30 21.08 11.82 -1.11
C SER A 30 21.81 10.77 -0.27
N GLU A 31 21.39 9.50 -0.37
CA GLU A 31 21.92 8.37 0.38
C GLU A 31 22.54 7.33 -0.56
N PRO A 32 23.43 6.45 -0.06
CA PRO A 32 23.93 5.34 -0.85
C PRO A 32 22.79 4.44 -1.36
N THR A 33 23.00 3.92 -2.56
CA THR A 33 22.08 2.96 -3.19
C THR A 33 22.12 1.61 -2.48
N LEU A 34 21.09 0.78 -2.67
CA LEU A 34 20.98 -0.51 -1.98
C LEU A 34 22.12 -1.47 -2.33
N ASP A 35 22.67 -1.43 -3.55
CA ASP A 35 23.87 -2.19 -3.91
C ASP A 35 25.10 -1.69 -3.15
N GLN A 36 25.28 -0.39 -2.97
CA GLN A 36 26.38 0.17 -2.18
C GLN A 36 26.30 -0.23 -0.71
N HIS A 37 25.08 -0.24 -0.15
CA HIS A 37 24.85 -0.84 1.15
C HIS A 37 25.22 -2.33 1.11
N PHE A 38 24.69 -3.14 0.21
CA PHE A 38 25.01 -4.57 0.13
C PHE A 38 26.51 -4.85 0.00
N ILE A 39 27.23 -4.10 -0.83
CA ILE A 39 28.69 -4.18 -0.93
C ILE A 39 29.33 -3.91 0.43
N SER A 40 28.91 -2.86 1.14
CA SER A 40 29.39 -2.58 2.49
C SER A 40 29.09 -3.72 3.49
N PHE A 41 28.03 -4.52 3.27
CA PHE A 41 27.73 -5.71 4.06
C PHE A 41 28.78 -6.80 3.80
N VAL A 42 29.02 -7.10 2.52
CA VAL A 42 30.00 -8.08 2.07
C VAL A 42 31.41 -7.73 2.57
N GLU A 43 31.77 -6.45 2.55
CA GLU A 43 33.07 -5.97 3.04
C GLU A 43 33.25 -6.15 4.56
N LYS A 44 32.20 -6.45 5.33
CA LYS A 44 32.34 -6.83 6.76
C LYS A 44 32.84 -8.25 6.97
N ALA A 45 32.69 -9.12 5.97
CA ALA A 45 33.01 -10.53 6.13
C ALA A 45 34.51 -10.74 6.35
N LYS A 46 34.83 -11.45 7.43
CA LYS A 46 36.20 -11.81 7.80
C LYS A 46 36.50 -13.30 7.67
N LYS A 47 35.47 -14.15 7.81
CA LYS A 47 35.60 -15.61 7.83
C LYS A 47 34.63 -16.28 6.88
N THR A 48 33.35 -15.93 6.94
CA THR A 48 32.30 -16.60 6.15
C THR A 48 31.27 -15.62 5.60
N LEU A 49 30.74 -15.94 4.43
CA LEU A 49 29.52 -15.33 3.89
C LEU A 49 28.69 -16.41 3.21
N ASP A 50 27.46 -16.60 3.70
CA ASP A 50 26.45 -17.45 3.09
C ASP A 50 25.35 -16.56 2.51
N GLY A 51 24.90 -16.79 1.29
CA GLY A 51 23.93 -15.90 0.63
C GLY A 51 22.92 -16.64 -0.25
N ALA A 52 21.64 -16.37 -0.07
CA ALA A 52 20.56 -16.88 -0.91
C ALA A 52 19.86 -15.72 -1.62
N PHE A 53 20.02 -15.64 -2.94
CA PHE A 53 19.46 -14.58 -3.77
C PHE A 53 18.78 -15.13 -5.01
N PHE A 54 17.50 -14.81 -5.16
CA PHE A 54 16.74 -15.11 -6.37
C PHE A 54 17.46 -14.69 -7.64
N GLU A 55 17.94 -13.43 -7.69
CA GLU A 55 18.66 -12.89 -8.83
C GLU A 55 19.79 -11.97 -8.35
N PHE A 56 20.96 -12.13 -8.97
CA PHE A 56 22.08 -11.20 -8.89
C PHE A 56 22.61 -10.89 -10.28
N ARG A 57 22.54 -9.61 -10.67
CA ARG A 57 22.83 -9.13 -12.02
C ARG A 57 23.47 -7.74 -11.97
N LEU A 58 24.55 -7.64 -11.19
CA LEU A 58 25.33 -6.43 -11.00
C LEU A 58 26.81 -6.76 -10.88
N ASP A 59 27.63 -6.17 -11.75
CA ASP A 59 29.07 -6.39 -11.75
C ASP A 59 29.71 -5.94 -10.43
N SER A 60 29.30 -4.79 -9.89
CA SER A 60 29.83 -4.25 -8.62
C SER A 60 29.63 -5.20 -7.44
N ILE A 61 28.52 -5.94 -7.42
CA ILE A 61 28.19 -6.92 -6.39
C ILE A 61 28.99 -8.21 -6.60
N VAL A 62 29.06 -8.73 -7.83
CA VAL A 62 29.87 -9.91 -8.15
C VAL A 62 31.35 -9.63 -7.83
N ASP A 63 31.85 -8.45 -8.18
CA ASP A 63 33.21 -8.02 -7.84
C ASP A 63 33.43 -7.98 -6.32
N ALA A 64 32.45 -7.52 -5.55
CA ALA A 64 32.55 -7.49 -4.09
C ALA A 64 32.62 -8.89 -3.48
N LEU A 65 31.81 -9.83 -3.97
CA LEU A 65 31.84 -11.23 -3.54
C LEU A 65 33.18 -11.89 -3.89
N ILE A 66 33.69 -11.68 -5.11
CA ILE A 66 35.02 -12.17 -5.53
C ILE A 66 36.14 -11.53 -4.70
N ARG A 67 36.07 -10.23 -4.42
CA ARG A 67 37.04 -9.56 -3.52
C ARG A 67 37.01 -10.16 -2.12
N ALA A 68 35.83 -10.47 -1.57
CA ALA A 68 35.72 -11.14 -0.28
C ALA A 68 36.35 -12.54 -0.31
N HIS A 69 36.08 -13.32 -1.35
CA HIS A 69 36.70 -14.64 -1.56
C HIS A 69 38.23 -14.54 -1.59
N ASN A 70 38.76 -13.59 -2.38
CA ASN A 70 40.20 -13.37 -2.52
C ASN A 70 40.88 -12.92 -1.21
N ARG A 71 40.13 -12.36 -0.26
CA ARG A 71 40.62 -12.07 1.11
C ARG A 71 40.66 -13.30 2.02
N GLY A 72 40.20 -14.46 1.56
CA GLY A 72 40.13 -15.71 2.31
C GLY A 72 38.80 -15.93 3.04
N VAL A 73 37.75 -15.17 2.73
CA VAL A 73 36.40 -15.44 3.24
C VAL A 73 35.86 -16.69 2.54
N LYS A 74 35.32 -17.65 3.29
CA LYS A 74 34.59 -18.79 2.71
C LYS A 74 33.22 -18.31 2.26
N LEU A 75 32.95 -18.39 0.95
CA LEU A 75 31.67 -17.99 0.36
C LEU A 75 30.89 -19.19 -0.15
N ARG A 76 29.59 -19.23 0.18
CA ARG A 76 28.61 -20.17 -0.36
C ARG A 76 27.38 -19.41 -0.81
N LEU A 77 26.89 -19.68 -2.00
CA LEU A 77 25.75 -18.99 -2.58
C LEU A 77 24.68 -19.97 -3.06
N VAL A 78 23.42 -19.55 -2.96
CA VAL A 78 22.25 -20.24 -3.50
C VAL A 78 21.51 -19.26 -4.42
N THR A 79 21.09 -19.73 -5.59
CA THR A 79 20.27 -18.97 -6.54
C THR A 79 19.18 -19.83 -7.16
N ASP A 80 18.19 -19.18 -7.77
CA ASP A 80 17.13 -19.84 -8.53
C ASP A 80 17.70 -20.38 -9.85
N ASP A 81 17.29 -21.57 -10.29
CA ASP A 81 17.79 -22.19 -11.53
C ASP A 81 17.58 -21.30 -12.76
N GLY A 82 16.46 -20.56 -12.80
CA GLY A 82 16.16 -19.58 -13.83
C GLY A 82 17.06 -18.35 -13.82
N ASN A 83 17.90 -18.18 -12.79
CA ASN A 83 18.94 -17.15 -12.72
C ASN A 83 20.36 -17.75 -12.65
N TYR A 84 20.50 -19.04 -12.42
CA TYR A 84 21.73 -19.80 -12.60
C TYR A 84 22.08 -19.91 -14.09
N TYR A 85 21.10 -20.23 -14.93
CA TYR A 85 21.24 -20.26 -16.38
C TYR A 85 20.83 -18.95 -17.04
N LEU A 86 21.19 -18.78 -18.32
CA LEU A 86 20.84 -17.61 -19.10
C LEU A 86 19.33 -17.56 -19.31
N ARG A 87 18.72 -16.44 -18.91
CA ARG A 87 17.28 -16.22 -19.05
C ARG A 87 17.00 -15.02 -19.95
N ASP A 88 16.06 -15.21 -20.87
CA ASP A 88 15.42 -14.10 -21.56
C ASP A 88 14.37 -13.49 -20.63
N HIS A 89 14.62 -12.27 -20.15
CA HIS A 89 13.70 -11.59 -19.24
C HIS A 89 12.40 -11.09 -19.91
N ALA A 90 12.35 -11.01 -21.24
CA ALA A 90 11.14 -10.63 -21.97
C ALA A 90 10.18 -11.81 -22.14
N THR A 91 10.71 -13.00 -22.42
CA THR A 91 9.91 -14.22 -22.63
C THR A 91 9.81 -15.12 -21.41
N GLY A 92 10.74 -14.97 -20.47
CA GLY A 92 10.90 -15.83 -19.30
C GLY A 92 11.59 -17.17 -19.59
N ILE A 93 11.98 -17.43 -20.85
CA ILE A 93 12.60 -18.69 -21.27
C ILE A 93 14.03 -18.78 -20.74
N VAL A 94 14.40 -19.96 -20.24
CA VAL A 94 15.72 -20.27 -19.69
C VAL A 94 16.46 -21.19 -20.67
N ASP A 95 17.65 -20.78 -21.11
CA ASP A 95 18.56 -21.57 -21.94
C ASP A 95 19.53 -22.32 -21.03
N ARG A 96 19.21 -23.59 -20.71
CA ARG A 96 19.97 -24.43 -19.78
C ARG A 96 21.34 -24.87 -20.33
N GLU A 97 21.61 -24.65 -21.62
CA GLU A 97 22.92 -24.90 -22.22
C GLU A 97 23.89 -23.72 -22.03
N LYS A 98 23.38 -22.57 -21.53
CA LYS A 98 24.19 -21.36 -21.30
C LYS A 98 24.09 -20.92 -19.84
N MET A 99 25.23 -20.80 -19.19
CA MET A 99 25.30 -20.22 -17.84
C MET A 99 24.96 -18.72 -17.89
N ASN A 100 24.30 -18.23 -16.84
CA ASN A 100 24.21 -16.78 -16.61
C ASN A 100 25.65 -16.21 -16.47
N PRO A 101 26.03 -15.14 -17.20
CA PRO A 101 27.37 -14.57 -17.11
C PRO A 101 27.81 -14.18 -15.70
N PHE A 102 26.89 -13.74 -14.85
CA PHE A 102 27.18 -13.40 -13.45
C PHE A 102 27.41 -14.66 -12.60
N ALA A 103 26.61 -15.71 -12.80
CA ALA A 103 26.83 -17.01 -12.15
C ALA A 103 28.14 -17.65 -12.60
N GLN A 104 28.47 -17.59 -13.90
CA GLN A 104 29.73 -18.09 -14.44
C GLN A 104 30.93 -17.42 -13.78
N ARG A 105 30.91 -16.10 -13.60
CA ARG A 105 32.00 -15.36 -12.92
C ARG A 105 32.21 -15.80 -11.47
N ILE A 106 31.13 -16.14 -10.76
CA ILE A 106 31.20 -16.65 -9.38
C ILE A 106 31.87 -18.04 -9.37
N LEU A 107 31.45 -18.93 -10.28
CA LEU A 107 32.00 -20.28 -10.42
C LEU A 107 33.49 -20.24 -10.85
N ASP A 108 33.84 -19.40 -11.81
CA ASP A 108 35.22 -19.22 -12.31
C ASP A 108 36.16 -18.71 -11.20
N ALA A 109 35.63 -17.95 -10.24
CA ALA A 109 36.37 -17.49 -9.08
C ALA A 109 36.56 -18.57 -8.00
N GLY A 110 35.98 -19.76 -8.18
CA GLY A 110 36.03 -20.85 -7.20
C GLY A 110 35.07 -20.68 -6.01
N ILE A 111 34.03 -19.86 -6.15
CA ILE A 111 33.00 -19.68 -5.13
C ILE A 111 31.89 -20.71 -5.35
N ASP A 112 31.49 -21.39 -4.28
CA ASP A 112 30.42 -22.38 -4.37
C ASP A 112 29.07 -21.71 -4.67
N LEU A 113 28.40 -22.14 -5.73
CA LEU A 113 27.07 -21.66 -6.12
C LEU A 113 26.14 -22.84 -6.41
N LYS A 114 25.02 -22.89 -5.70
CA LYS A 114 23.99 -23.92 -5.83
C LYS A 114 22.71 -23.37 -6.46
N GLN A 115 22.05 -24.16 -7.28
CA GLN A 115 20.71 -23.90 -7.82
C GLN A 115 19.64 -24.78 -7.15
N ASP A 116 18.37 -24.50 -7.38
CA ASP A 116 17.23 -25.19 -6.76
C ASP A 116 16.62 -26.34 -7.59
N ASN A 117 17.30 -26.75 -8.67
CA ASN A 117 17.04 -27.96 -9.47
C ASN A 117 15.70 -27.99 -10.25
N ASP A 118 15.37 -26.93 -11.00
CA ASP A 118 14.22 -26.89 -11.93
C ASP A 118 12.88 -27.25 -11.28
N ARG A 119 12.68 -26.71 -10.08
CA ARG A 119 11.41 -26.85 -9.38
C ARG A 119 10.41 -25.80 -9.87
N SER A 120 9.12 -26.06 -9.63
CA SER A 120 8.04 -25.17 -10.09
C SER A 120 7.89 -23.88 -9.27
N GLY A 121 8.24 -23.91 -7.98
CA GLY A 121 8.31 -22.72 -7.13
C GLY A 121 9.68 -22.06 -7.23
N LEU A 122 9.79 -20.77 -6.94
CA LEU A 122 11.06 -20.02 -7.09
C LEU A 122 11.90 -20.04 -5.81
N MET A 123 13.23 -20.13 -5.91
CA MET A 123 14.12 -19.82 -4.78
C MET A 123 14.17 -18.31 -4.64
N HIS A 124 13.20 -17.79 -3.92
CA HIS A 124 12.86 -16.37 -3.94
C HIS A 124 13.35 -15.65 -2.67
N ASN A 125 14.29 -16.24 -1.94
CA ASN A 125 15.03 -15.58 -0.86
C ASN A 125 15.92 -14.43 -1.38
N LYS A 126 16.18 -13.45 -0.50
CA LYS A 126 17.18 -12.37 -0.68
C LYS A 126 17.85 -12.09 0.66
N PHE A 127 18.60 -13.05 1.19
CA PHE A 127 19.30 -12.90 2.44
C PHE A 127 20.78 -13.25 2.36
N ALA A 128 21.57 -12.71 3.28
CA ALA A 128 22.94 -13.17 3.50
C ALA A 128 23.30 -13.16 4.98
N ILE A 129 24.15 -14.12 5.37
CA ILE A 129 24.74 -14.22 6.70
C ILE A 129 26.23 -13.95 6.59
N VAL A 130 26.76 -13.03 7.41
CA VAL A 130 28.20 -12.78 7.51
C VAL A 130 28.70 -13.18 8.89
N ASP A 131 29.75 -14.01 8.91
CA ASP A 131 30.49 -14.48 10.08
C ASP A 131 29.61 -15.10 11.19
N GLY A 132 28.40 -15.58 10.86
CA GLY A 132 27.41 -16.09 11.83
C GLY A 132 26.91 -15.02 12.81
N GLN A 133 27.01 -13.73 12.46
CA GLN A 133 26.67 -12.61 13.35
C GLN A 133 25.75 -11.58 12.71
N TRP A 134 25.86 -11.39 11.40
CA TRP A 134 25.15 -10.36 10.68
C TRP A 134 24.18 -11.00 9.70
N VAL A 135 22.97 -10.47 9.63
CA VAL A 135 21.95 -10.87 8.66
C VAL A 135 21.57 -9.66 7.81
N TRP A 136 21.60 -9.85 6.49
CA TRP A 136 20.95 -9.01 5.49
C TRP A 136 19.67 -9.70 5.05
N THR A 137 18.53 -9.00 4.99
CA THR A 137 17.35 -9.49 4.26
C THR A 137 16.45 -8.32 3.81
N GLY A 138 15.43 -8.60 2.99
CA GLY A 138 14.44 -7.64 2.54
C GLY A 138 13.86 -8.01 1.18
N SER A 139 13.33 -7.01 0.47
CA SER A 139 12.70 -7.22 -0.84
C SER A 139 13.68 -7.12 -2.02
N TYR A 140 14.93 -6.76 -1.75
CA TYR A 140 15.92 -6.31 -2.72
C TYR A 140 16.62 -7.47 -3.44
N ASN A 141 16.31 -7.65 -4.74
CA ASN A 141 17.15 -8.46 -5.64
C ASN A 141 18.42 -7.67 -6.01
N LEU A 142 19.55 -8.35 -6.18
CA LEU A 142 20.86 -7.73 -6.41
C LEU A 142 21.04 -7.32 -7.88
N THR A 143 20.14 -6.47 -8.39
CA THR A 143 20.04 -6.07 -9.81
C THR A 143 20.10 -4.55 -10.01
N ASP A 144 20.45 -4.12 -11.22
CA ASP A 144 20.43 -2.71 -11.63
C ASP A 144 19.07 -2.06 -11.40
N SER A 145 17.98 -2.75 -11.78
CA SER A 145 16.63 -2.22 -11.64
C SER A 145 16.22 -2.06 -10.18
N CYS A 146 16.59 -2.99 -9.31
CA CYS A 146 16.29 -2.89 -7.89
C CYS A 146 17.16 -1.87 -7.15
N SER A 147 18.32 -1.52 -7.72
CA SER A 147 19.22 -0.55 -7.11
C SER A 147 18.88 0.89 -7.51
N LEU A 148 18.45 1.08 -8.76
CA LEU A 148 18.33 2.41 -9.37
C LEU A 148 16.91 2.85 -9.70
N LYS A 149 15.93 1.92 -9.67
CA LYS A 149 14.57 2.22 -10.16
C LYS A 149 13.47 1.75 -9.22
N ASN A 150 13.52 0.50 -8.75
CA ASN A 150 12.43 -0.12 -8.01
C ASN A 150 12.53 0.23 -6.53
N GLU A 151 11.40 0.54 -5.92
CA GLU A 151 11.29 0.80 -4.48
C GLU A 151 11.47 -0.51 -3.71
N ASN A 152 12.51 -0.57 -2.90
CA ASN A 152 12.90 -1.75 -2.15
C ASN A 152 13.26 -1.38 -0.72
N ASN A 153 13.22 -2.39 0.14
CA ASN A 153 13.76 -2.30 1.48
C ASN A 153 14.82 -3.37 1.70
N ALA A 154 15.78 -3.06 2.55
CA ALA A 154 16.72 -4.02 3.11
C ALA A 154 17.02 -3.66 4.57
N ILE A 155 17.26 -4.69 5.38
CA ILE A 155 17.61 -4.54 6.79
C ILE A 155 18.91 -5.28 7.11
N TRP A 156 19.72 -4.68 7.98
CA TRP A 156 20.87 -5.32 8.62
C TRP A 156 20.60 -5.51 10.09
N LEU A 157 20.91 -6.71 10.56
CA LEU A 157 20.72 -7.10 11.94
C LEU A 157 21.99 -7.77 12.43
N LYS A 158 22.60 -7.23 13.49
CA LYS A 158 23.69 -7.92 14.20
C LYS A 158 23.13 -8.75 15.35
N ASN A 159 22.82 -10.02 15.09
CA ASN A 159 22.32 -10.94 16.09
C ASN A 159 22.75 -12.37 15.73
N ALA A 160 23.51 -13.03 16.60
CA ALA A 160 24.02 -14.37 16.35
C ALA A 160 22.92 -15.44 16.40
N GLU A 161 21.87 -15.25 17.22
CA GLU A 161 20.71 -16.15 17.27
C GLU A 161 19.90 -16.02 15.98
N LEU A 162 19.67 -14.79 15.51
CA LEU A 162 19.03 -14.56 14.21
C LEU A 162 19.87 -15.13 13.06
N ALA A 163 21.18 -14.91 13.10
CA ALA A 163 22.08 -15.47 12.10
C ALA A 163 21.98 -17.00 12.07
N LYS A 164 21.90 -17.66 13.24
CA LYS A 164 21.69 -19.10 13.33
C LYS A 164 20.36 -19.53 12.67
N VAL A 165 19.27 -18.79 12.87
CA VAL A 165 17.98 -19.07 12.21
C VAL A 165 18.13 -19.08 10.69
N PHE A 166 18.72 -18.03 10.11
CA PHE A 166 18.97 -17.97 8.66
C PHE A 166 20.03 -18.96 8.18
N THR A 167 21.00 -19.32 9.03
CA THR A 167 21.97 -20.37 8.71
C THR A 167 21.28 -21.73 8.60
N THR A 168 20.34 -22.07 9.47
CA THR A 168 19.58 -23.34 9.37
C THR A 168 18.88 -23.44 8.01
N GLU A 169 18.11 -22.41 7.64
CA GLU A 169 17.46 -22.31 6.33
C GLU A 169 18.46 -22.44 5.17
N PHE A 170 19.60 -21.75 5.27
CA PHE A 170 20.64 -21.82 4.25
C PHE A 170 21.22 -23.23 4.10
N GLU A 171 21.45 -23.96 5.19
CA GLU A 171 21.99 -25.32 5.14
C GLU A 171 20.97 -26.31 4.54
N GLU A 172 19.66 -26.13 4.81
CA GLU A 172 18.60 -26.93 4.18
C GLU A 172 18.69 -26.85 2.65
N MET A 173 18.80 -25.64 2.11
CA MET A 173 19.01 -25.40 0.69
C MET A 173 20.37 -25.91 0.21
N PHE A 174 21.46 -25.47 0.85
CA PHE A 174 22.81 -25.62 0.34
C PHE A 174 23.39 -27.02 0.55
N VAL A 175 23.19 -27.63 1.72
CA VAL A 175 23.69 -28.97 2.05
C VAL A 175 22.65 -30.02 1.75
N ASP A 176 21.43 -29.88 2.29
CA ASP A 176 20.43 -30.95 2.25
C ASP A 176 19.60 -30.97 0.96
N ASN A 177 19.72 -29.94 0.12
CA ASN A 177 19.01 -29.81 -1.15
C ASN A 177 17.48 -29.77 -0.99
N GLN A 178 17.03 -29.23 0.14
CA GLN A 178 15.64 -29.02 0.50
C GLN A 178 15.29 -27.55 0.22
N PHE A 179 14.19 -27.35 -0.50
CA PHE A 179 13.77 -26.04 -0.95
C PHE A 179 12.24 -25.97 -0.88
N GLY A 180 11.72 -24.83 -0.45
CA GLY A 180 10.30 -24.56 -0.33
C GLY A 180 9.54 -25.73 0.30
N VAL A 181 8.54 -26.29 -0.39
CA VAL A 181 7.67 -27.37 0.15
C VAL A 181 8.39 -28.64 0.67
N ARG A 182 9.69 -28.80 0.40
CA ARG A 182 10.52 -29.90 0.88
C ARG A 182 11.32 -29.56 2.13
N SER A 183 11.41 -28.29 2.49
CA SER A 183 12.10 -27.81 3.69
C SER A 183 11.30 -28.17 4.95
N PRO A 184 11.95 -28.62 6.03
CA PRO A 184 11.31 -28.86 7.31
C PRO A 184 11.03 -27.55 8.05
N SER A 185 9.84 -27.41 8.63
CA SER A 185 9.55 -26.27 9.51
C SER A 185 10.44 -26.29 10.76
N GLN A 186 10.99 -25.11 11.11
CA GLN A 186 11.76 -24.88 12.34
C GLN A 186 11.11 -23.81 13.22
N LEU A 187 9.79 -23.60 13.08
CA LEU A 187 9.05 -22.47 13.65
C LEU A 187 9.29 -22.24 15.16
N GLU A 188 9.46 -23.31 15.94
CA GLU A 188 9.76 -23.23 17.39
C GLU A 188 11.07 -22.50 17.72
N ASN A 189 12.02 -22.47 16.77
CA ASN A 189 13.35 -21.86 16.91
C ASN A 189 13.49 -20.53 16.18
N GLN A 190 12.42 -20.00 15.58
CA GLN A 190 12.47 -18.83 14.68
C GLN A 190 12.00 -17.52 15.31
N THR A 191 11.95 -17.46 16.65
CA THR A 191 11.73 -16.22 17.40
C THR A 191 12.99 -15.89 18.19
N VAL A 192 13.50 -14.68 18.04
CA VAL A 192 14.69 -14.20 18.74
C VAL A 192 14.46 -12.83 19.37
N MET A 193 15.23 -12.53 20.42
CA MET A 193 15.26 -11.20 21.03
C MET A 193 16.51 -10.46 20.55
N HIS A 194 16.33 -9.19 20.16
CA HIS A 194 17.41 -8.28 19.83
C HIS A 194 17.37 -7.08 20.80
N GLY A 195 18.02 -7.24 21.95
CA GLY A 195 17.69 -6.41 23.11
C GLY A 195 16.25 -6.69 23.53
N ASP A 196 15.44 -5.63 23.64
CA ASP A 196 14.00 -5.75 23.98
C ASP A 196 13.10 -5.92 22.75
N ILE A 197 13.68 -5.96 21.54
CA ILE A 197 12.93 -6.10 20.29
C ILE A 197 12.72 -7.59 20.00
N LYS A 198 11.45 -8.01 19.95
CA LYS A 198 11.08 -9.34 19.45
C LYS A 198 11.14 -9.37 17.92
N ILE A 199 11.83 -10.37 17.37
CA ILE A 199 11.91 -10.63 15.93
C ILE A 199 11.45 -12.07 15.67
N GLU A 200 10.47 -12.22 14.79
CA GLU A 200 10.00 -13.50 14.29
C GLU A 200 10.42 -13.65 12.82
N VAL A 201 10.88 -14.83 12.44
CA VAL A 201 11.19 -15.18 11.04
C VAL A 201 10.31 -16.34 10.65
N LEU A 202 9.75 -16.30 9.45
CA LEU A 202 8.98 -17.39 8.87
C LEU A 202 9.52 -17.67 7.49
N PHE A 203 9.83 -18.93 7.22
CA PHE A 203 10.24 -19.40 5.92
C PHE A 203 9.04 -20.05 5.23
N GLY A 204 8.84 -19.65 3.98
CA GLY A 204 7.74 -20.08 3.16
C GLY A 204 8.18 -21.22 2.25
N PRO A 205 7.30 -22.20 1.98
CA PRO A 205 5.91 -22.30 2.44
C PRO A 205 5.72 -23.06 3.77
N GLU A 206 6.74 -23.71 4.31
CA GLU A 206 6.66 -24.63 5.46
C GLU A 206 6.13 -23.99 6.75
N ASP A 207 6.37 -22.71 6.98
CA ASP A 207 5.88 -22.00 8.17
C ASP A 207 4.61 -21.17 7.95
N ASN A 208 4.00 -21.24 6.75
CA ASN A 208 2.80 -20.47 6.41
C ASN A 208 2.92 -18.95 6.74
N PRO A 209 3.93 -18.24 6.19
CA PRO A 209 4.22 -16.84 6.53
C PRO A 209 3.00 -15.91 6.36
N MET A 210 2.18 -16.11 5.32
CA MET A 210 1.01 -15.24 5.10
C MET A 210 -0.10 -15.49 6.13
N GLY A 211 -0.24 -16.71 6.63
CA GLY A 211 -1.15 -17.00 7.74
C GLY A 211 -0.75 -16.26 9.01
N LYS A 212 0.56 -16.14 9.28
CA LYS A 212 1.05 -15.36 10.42
C LYS A 212 0.82 -13.86 10.25
N VAL A 213 1.03 -13.32 9.06
CA VAL A 213 0.68 -11.92 8.76
C VAL A 213 -0.81 -11.69 8.94
N GLU A 214 -1.66 -12.60 8.42
CA GLU A 214 -3.11 -12.55 8.58
C GLU A 214 -3.53 -12.50 10.06
N GLU A 215 -2.93 -13.34 10.92
CA GLU A 215 -3.16 -13.33 12.38
C GLU A 215 -2.94 -11.93 12.97
N TYR A 216 -1.84 -11.27 12.61
CA TYR A 216 -1.57 -9.91 13.09
C TYR A 216 -2.52 -8.86 12.52
N LEU A 217 -2.92 -8.98 11.26
CA LEU A 217 -3.90 -8.09 10.67
C LEU A 217 -5.28 -8.27 11.34
N ARG A 218 -5.68 -9.50 11.69
CA ARG A 218 -6.91 -9.79 12.45
C ARG A 218 -6.89 -9.17 13.84
N ASN A 219 -5.72 -9.11 14.47
CA ASN A 219 -5.54 -8.54 15.80
C ASN A 219 -5.22 -7.04 15.81
N ALA A 220 -5.06 -6.40 14.65
CA ALA A 220 -4.85 -4.97 14.55
C ALA A 220 -5.99 -4.18 15.22
N THR A 221 -5.63 -3.10 15.92
CA THR A 221 -6.56 -2.30 16.72
C THR A 221 -6.68 -0.85 16.25
N GLU A 222 -5.68 -0.32 15.56
CA GLU A 222 -5.62 1.08 15.16
C GLU A 222 -5.43 1.25 13.65
N SER A 223 -4.45 0.58 13.06
CA SER A 223 -4.06 0.83 11.67
C SER A 223 -3.38 -0.33 10.97
N ILE A 224 -3.58 -0.39 9.66
CA ILE A 224 -2.90 -1.29 8.74
C ILE A 224 -2.44 -0.45 7.55
N TYR A 225 -1.13 -0.34 7.36
CA TYR A 225 -0.54 0.24 6.17
C TYR A 225 0.22 -0.84 5.40
N PHE A 226 0.17 -0.83 4.07
CA PHE A 226 0.91 -1.82 3.28
C PHE A 226 1.49 -1.27 1.98
N MET A 227 2.58 -1.89 1.52
CA MET A 227 3.26 -1.58 0.26
C MET A 227 3.60 -2.90 -0.42
N GLU A 228 2.83 -3.26 -1.44
CA GLU A 228 2.88 -4.60 -2.03
C GLU A 228 3.17 -4.56 -3.54
N PHE A 229 4.21 -5.28 -3.94
CA PHE A 229 4.48 -5.56 -5.34
C PHE A 229 3.36 -6.42 -5.95
N ALA A 230 3.05 -7.54 -5.30
CA ALA A 230 2.07 -8.50 -5.76
C ALA A 230 1.20 -8.95 -4.58
N MET A 231 -0.09 -8.67 -4.66
CA MET A 231 -1.06 -9.07 -3.63
C MET A 231 -2.24 -9.80 -4.25
N THR A 232 -2.32 -11.10 -3.98
CA THR A 232 -3.36 -12.02 -4.45
C THR A 232 -3.86 -13.00 -3.39
N HIS A 233 -3.42 -12.84 -2.14
CA HIS A 233 -3.90 -13.66 -1.02
C HIS A 233 -5.26 -13.13 -0.52
N ASN A 234 -6.31 -13.90 -0.79
CA ASN A 234 -7.70 -13.50 -0.48
C ASN A 234 -7.90 -13.15 0.99
N ASP A 235 -7.40 -13.99 1.91
CA ASP A 235 -7.68 -13.84 3.33
C ASP A 235 -7.12 -12.52 3.90
N LEU A 236 -5.96 -12.06 3.40
CA LEU A 236 -5.39 -10.76 3.77
C LEU A 236 -6.28 -9.61 3.29
N GLY A 237 -6.79 -9.69 2.06
CA GLY A 237 -7.72 -8.72 1.51
C GLY A 237 -9.04 -8.67 2.26
N GLU A 238 -9.62 -9.82 2.61
CA GLU A 238 -10.85 -9.93 3.39
C GLU A 238 -10.73 -9.31 4.77
N VAL A 239 -9.63 -9.60 5.46
CA VAL A 239 -9.35 -9.02 6.77
C VAL A 239 -9.19 -7.50 6.70
N MET A 240 -8.51 -6.98 5.68
CA MET A 240 -8.35 -5.54 5.53
C MET A 240 -9.68 -4.83 5.21
N VAL A 241 -10.55 -5.44 4.41
CA VAL A 241 -11.92 -4.95 4.21
C VAL A 241 -12.69 -4.94 5.53
N GLN A 242 -12.64 -6.04 6.29
CA GLN A 242 -13.30 -6.15 7.58
C GLN A 242 -12.81 -5.07 8.57
N LYS A 243 -11.49 -4.90 8.69
CA LYS A 243 -10.89 -3.87 9.56
C LYS A 243 -11.25 -2.45 9.13
N HIS A 244 -11.29 -2.19 7.82
CA HIS A 244 -11.73 -0.89 7.31
C HIS A 244 -13.19 -0.60 7.70
N HIS A 245 -14.09 -1.57 7.57
CA HIS A 245 -15.48 -1.42 7.98
C HIS A 245 -15.66 -1.30 9.49
N GLN A 246 -14.73 -1.82 10.29
CA GLN A 246 -14.64 -1.60 11.74
C GLN A 246 -14.10 -0.21 12.12
N GLY A 247 -13.72 0.63 11.14
CA GLY A 247 -13.25 2.00 11.36
C GLY A 247 -11.73 2.14 11.51
N LEU A 248 -10.95 1.08 11.35
CA LEU A 248 -9.48 1.17 11.41
C LEU A 248 -8.93 1.91 10.18
N LYS A 249 -7.78 2.56 10.37
CA LYS A 249 -7.03 3.18 9.27
C LYS A 249 -6.37 2.09 8.42
N VAL A 250 -7.02 1.67 7.35
CA VAL A 250 -6.46 0.72 6.38
C VAL A 250 -6.05 1.46 5.10
N ARG A 251 -4.76 1.45 4.74
CA ARG A 251 -4.26 2.14 3.53
C ARG A 251 -3.15 1.35 2.83
N GLY A 252 -3.06 1.44 1.52
CA GLY A 252 -2.11 0.61 0.77
C GLY A 252 -1.55 1.21 -0.51
N ILE A 253 -0.41 0.68 -0.95
CA ILE A 253 0.20 0.99 -2.25
C ILE A 253 0.39 -0.31 -3.03
N PHE A 254 -0.06 -0.32 -4.29
CA PHE A 254 0.12 -1.43 -5.22
C PHE A 254 1.07 -1.04 -6.36
N ASP A 255 1.77 -2.03 -6.92
CA ASP A 255 2.53 -1.83 -8.16
C ASP A 255 1.65 -1.59 -9.39
N ARG A 256 2.08 -0.66 -10.26
CA ARG A 256 1.36 -0.30 -11.50
C ARG A 256 1.25 -1.40 -12.54
N MET A 257 2.08 -2.43 -12.51
CA MET A 257 2.01 -3.53 -13.46
C MET A 257 1.09 -4.64 -12.95
N LEU A 258 1.03 -4.85 -11.64
CA LEU A 258 0.33 -5.99 -11.05
C LEU A 258 -1.07 -5.67 -10.49
N TYR A 259 -1.41 -4.40 -10.28
CA TYR A 259 -2.76 -4.03 -9.79
C TYR A 259 -3.88 -4.37 -10.78
N ARG A 260 -3.58 -4.53 -12.08
CA ARG A 260 -4.55 -4.79 -13.16
C ARG A 260 -4.97 -6.25 -13.30
N SER A 261 -4.52 -7.12 -12.39
CA SER A 261 -5.10 -8.46 -12.34
C SER A 261 -6.63 -8.31 -12.23
N THR A 262 -7.37 -8.99 -13.09
CA THR A 262 -8.85 -9.00 -13.11
C THR A 262 -9.40 -10.36 -12.69
N GLY A 263 -8.51 -11.27 -12.27
CA GLY A 263 -8.90 -12.56 -11.69
C GLY A 263 -9.58 -12.38 -10.34
N PRO A 264 -10.23 -13.44 -9.82
CA PRO A 264 -10.92 -13.42 -8.54
C PRO A 264 -10.02 -13.11 -7.33
N TYR A 265 -8.70 -13.18 -7.53
CA TYR A 265 -7.66 -12.91 -6.53
C TYR A 265 -7.08 -11.48 -6.63
N ALA A 266 -7.74 -10.58 -7.35
CA ALA A 266 -7.25 -9.21 -7.54
C ALA A 266 -7.59 -8.30 -6.36
N GLU A 267 -6.71 -8.24 -5.36
CA GLU A 267 -7.00 -7.53 -4.11
C GLU A 267 -7.12 -6.01 -4.27
N PHE A 268 -6.49 -5.42 -5.28
CA PHE A 268 -6.71 -4.01 -5.61
C PHE A 268 -8.20 -3.72 -5.86
N SER A 269 -8.86 -4.57 -6.65
CA SER A 269 -10.27 -4.42 -6.99
C SER A 269 -11.17 -4.62 -5.77
N ARG A 270 -10.87 -5.64 -4.94
CA ARG A 270 -11.65 -5.92 -3.72
C ARG A 270 -11.60 -4.74 -2.75
N LEU A 271 -10.39 -4.24 -2.46
CA LEU A 271 -10.17 -3.17 -1.49
C LEU A 271 -10.77 -1.84 -1.96
N THR A 272 -10.56 -1.49 -3.23
CA THR A 272 -11.17 -0.26 -3.79
C THR A 272 -12.69 -0.32 -3.80
N ALA A 273 -13.30 -1.47 -4.16
CA ALA A 273 -14.74 -1.65 -4.14
C ALA A 273 -15.34 -1.54 -2.71
N ALA A 274 -14.58 -1.95 -1.69
CA ALA A 274 -14.95 -1.79 -0.29
C ALA A 274 -14.68 -0.39 0.29
N GLY A 275 -14.16 0.55 -0.50
CA GLY A 275 -13.87 1.92 -0.07
C GLY A 275 -12.49 2.12 0.57
N VAL A 276 -11.67 1.07 0.66
CA VAL A 276 -10.35 1.10 1.32
C VAL A 276 -9.36 2.01 0.57
N PRO A 277 -8.75 3.02 1.22
CA PRO A 277 -7.77 3.93 0.60
C PRO A 277 -6.45 3.26 0.15
N VAL A 278 -6.46 2.63 -1.01
CA VAL A 278 -5.32 2.09 -1.76
C VAL A 278 -4.96 2.94 -2.99
N VAL A 279 -3.68 3.02 -3.32
CA VAL A 279 -3.18 3.76 -4.50
C VAL A 279 -2.29 2.88 -5.35
N VAL A 280 -2.02 3.32 -6.58
CA VAL A 280 -1.08 2.67 -7.48
C VAL A 280 0.19 3.51 -7.56
N TYR A 281 1.34 2.89 -7.32
CA TYR A 281 2.65 3.54 -7.44
C TYR A 281 2.92 3.97 -8.88
N ASP A 282 3.22 5.24 -9.11
CA ASP A 282 3.42 5.83 -10.44
C ASP A 282 4.63 6.77 -10.47
N SER A 283 5.80 6.20 -10.17
CA SER A 283 7.04 6.97 -10.09
C SER A 283 7.59 7.46 -11.43
N PRO A 284 8.20 8.66 -11.46
CA PRO A 284 8.84 9.21 -12.65
C PRO A 284 10.02 8.35 -13.13
N HIS A 285 10.65 7.57 -12.25
CA HIS A 285 11.79 6.70 -12.59
C HIS A 285 11.36 5.42 -13.34
N ARG A 286 10.05 5.23 -13.57
CA ARG A 286 9.47 4.07 -14.24
C ARG A 286 9.85 2.72 -13.59
N GLY A 287 10.24 2.74 -12.32
CA GLY A 287 10.46 1.54 -11.51
C GLY A 287 9.19 0.88 -11.02
N LYS A 288 9.37 -0.23 -10.31
CA LYS A 288 8.30 -1.01 -9.65
C LYS A 288 8.18 -0.62 -8.17
N MET A 289 6.98 -0.74 -7.60
CA MET A 289 6.80 -0.84 -6.15
C MET A 289 7.22 -2.24 -5.72
N HIS A 290 8.48 -2.46 -5.35
CA HIS A 290 8.99 -3.80 -5.08
C HIS A 290 9.04 -4.17 -3.59
N HIS A 291 8.56 -3.29 -2.71
CA HIS A 291 8.23 -3.62 -1.32
C HIS A 291 7.26 -4.81 -1.22
N LYS A 292 7.38 -5.54 -0.11
CA LYS A 292 6.39 -6.47 0.43
C LYS A 292 6.35 -6.20 1.93
N VAL A 293 5.51 -5.27 2.33
CA VAL A 293 5.56 -4.67 3.66
C VAL A 293 4.16 -4.49 4.19
N PHE A 294 3.93 -5.00 5.41
CA PHE A 294 2.80 -4.62 6.25
C PHE A 294 3.31 -3.87 7.49
N ILE A 295 2.64 -2.78 7.84
CA ILE A 295 2.89 -1.97 9.02
C ILE A 295 1.60 -1.94 9.82
N ILE A 296 1.64 -2.49 11.03
CA ILE A 296 0.44 -2.76 11.83
C ILE A 296 0.55 -1.95 13.12
N ASP A 297 -0.50 -1.21 13.44
CA ASP A 297 -0.62 -0.38 14.64
C ASP A 297 0.59 0.54 14.86
N ALA A 298 1.11 1.12 13.77
CA ALA A 298 2.36 1.90 13.74
C ALA A 298 2.39 3.07 14.73
N GLU A 299 1.20 3.57 15.09
CA GLU A 299 0.96 4.70 15.97
C GLU A 299 0.55 4.24 17.39
N GLY A 300 0.22 2.96 17.57
CA GLY A 300 -0.33 2.36 18.77
C GLY A 300 0.71 1.91 19.80
N SER A 301 0.26 1.04 20.70
CA SER A 301 1.06 0.49 21.81
C SER A 301 1.97 -0.66 21.38
N GLU A 302 1.50 -1.52 20.46
CA GLU A 302 2.21 -2.74 20.03
C GLU A 302 2.50 -2.75 18.51
N PRO A 303 3.26 -1.75 18.01
CA PRO A 303 3.55 -1.62 16.59
C PRO A 303 4.42 -2.77 16.08
N LYS A 304 4.12 -3.23 14.87
CA LYS A 304 4.88 -4.29 14.21
C LYS A 304 5.00 -4.06 12.71
N VAL A 305 6.07 -4.55 12.13
CA VAL A 305 6.31 -4.51 10.67
C VAL A 305 6.65 -5.90 10.19
N ALA A 306 5.93 -6.38 9.17
CA ALA A 306 6.30 -7.57 8.41
C ALA A 306 6.98 -7.14 7.11
N ILE A 307 8.18 -7.66 6.86
CA ILE A 307 8.98 -7.42 5.65
C ILE A 307 9.57 -8.74 5.14
N GLY A 308 10.24 -8.71 4.00
CA GLY A 308 11.06 -9.83 3.54
C GLY A 308 11.01 -9.98 2.03
N SER A 309 11.25 -11.20 1.56
CA SER A 309 11.19 -11.52 0.15
C SER A 309 9.79 -11.93 -0.31
N GLY A 310 8.93 -12.33 0.63
CA GLY A 310 7.68 -12.97 0.31
C GLY A 310 6.58 -12.03 -0.19
N ASN A 311 5.96 -12.37 -1.31
CA ASN A 311 4.80 -11.62 -1.82
C ASN A 311 3.53 -12.05 -1.10
N ALA A 312 2.59 -11.13 -0.88
CA ALA A 312 1.25 -11.38 -0.36
C ALA A 312 0.35 -12.18 -1.35
N SER A 313 0.79 -13.36 -1.76
CA SER A 313 0.25 -14.17 -2.86
C SER A 313 0.19 -15.65 -2.51
N ALA A 314 -0.61 -16.42 -3.27
CA ALA A 314 -0.67 -17.87 -3.08
C ALA A 314 0.68 -18.56 -3.32
N ASN A 315 1.42 -18.16 -4.36
CA ASN A 315 2.72 -18.76 -4.66
C ASN A 315 3.75 -18.47 -3.55
N GLY A 316 3.73 -17.27 -3.00
CA GLY A 316 4.62 -16.89 -1.90
C GLY A 316 4.35 -17.64 -0.59
N ASN A 317 3.17 -18.26 -0.46
CA ASN A 317 2.80 -19.00 0.75
C ASN A 317 2.72 -20.52 0.54
N LYS A 318 2.74 -21.02 -0.71
CA LYS A 318 2.50 -22.45 -1.02
C LYS A 318 3.56 -23.11 -1.90
N GLY A 319 4.50 -22.36 -2.46
CA GLY A 319 5.44 -22.94 -3.43
C GLY A 319 6.82 -22.29 -3.47
N ASN A 320 6.89 -20.96 -3.49
CA ASN A 320 8.17 -20.26 -3.46
C ASN A 320 8.85 -20.48 -2.11
N ASP A 321 10.17 -20.48 -2.16
CA ASP A 321 11.04 -20.48 -1.00
C ASP A 321 11.38 -19.03 -0.67
N GLU A 322 10.81 -18.51 0.42
CA GLU A 322 10.77 -17.08 0.75
C GLU A 322 10.94 -16.87 2.26
N ASN A 323 11.32 -15.66 2.68
CA ASN A 323 11.31 -15.30 4.10
C ASN A 323 10.38 -14.11 4.36
N VAL A 324 9.75 -14.13 5.53
CA VAL A 324 9.05 -13.01 6.15
C VAL A 324 9.63 -12.79 7.54
N VAL A 325 10.05 -11.56 7.82
CA VAL A 325 10.55 -11.11 9.12
C VAL A 325 9.56 -10.14 9.73
N ILE A 326 9.08 -10.45 10.94
CA ILE A 326 8.15 -9.62 11.70
C ILE A 326 8.90 -9.01 12.89
N ILE A 327 8.96 -7.69 12.91
CA ILE A 327 9.72 -6.91 13.90
C ILE A 327 8.74 -6.14 14.76
N HIS A 328 8.75 -6.41 16.07
CA HIS A 328 7.91 -5.72 17.06
C HIS A 328 8.67 -4.54 17.64
N ASP A 329 8.74 -3.45 16.87
CA ASP A 329 9.43 -2.24 17.30
C ASP A 329 8.79 -0.95 16.77
N LYS A 330 8.62 0.02 17.68
CA LYS A 330 7.99 1.32 17.39
C LYS A 330 8.87 2.22 16.52
N ALA A 331 10.18 2.19 16.71
CA ALA A 331 11.09 3.03 15.93
C ALA A 331 11.15 2.55 14.47
N ILE A 332 11.25 1.24 14.25
CA ILE A 332 11.21 0.60 12.94
C ILE A 332 9.85 0.84 12.26
N ALA A 333 8.73 0.61 12.95
CA ALA A 333 7.40 0.90 12.41
C ALA A 333 7.23 2.36 11.99
N LYS A 334 7.71 3.31 12.79
CA LYS A 334 7.72 4.74 12.43
C LYS A 334 8.55 5.03 11.18
N ARG A 335 9.68 4.34 10.99
CA ARG A 335 10.53 4.51 9.79
C ARG A 335 9.83 4.00 8.53
N TYR A 336 9.24 2.81 8.58
CA TYR A 336 8.44 2.29 7.48
C TYR A 336 7.20 3.14 7.20
N LEU A 337 6.56 3.69 8.24
CA LEU A 337 5.43 4.59 8.06
C LEU A 337 5.84 5.91 7.38
N ARG A 338 7.04 6.42 7.64
CA ARG A 338 7.58 7.58 6.89
C ARG A 338 7.80 7.25 5.43
N GLU A 339 8.34 6.06 5.13
CA GLU A 339 8.52 5.60 3.76
C GLU A 339 7.17 5.47 3.04
N PHE A 340 6.21 4.77 3.66
CA PHE A 340 4.84 4.68 3.17
C PHE A 340 4.23 6.07 2.88
N ARG A 341 4.36 7.02 3.82
CA ARG A 341 3.83 8.39 3.63
C ARG A 341 4.52 9.12 2.49
N SER A 342 5.82 8.91 2.28
CA SER A 342 6.57 9.47 1.16
C SER A 342 6.05 8.93 -0.17
N LEU A 343 5.86 7.61 -0.27
CA LEU A 343 5.45 6.94 -1.51
C LEU A 343 3.95 7.13 -1.83
N PHE A 344 3.09 6.89 -0.84
CA PHE A 344 1.64 7.10 -0.93
C PHE A 344 1.33 8.56 -1.26
N GLY A 345 2.17 9.43 -0.69
CA GLY A 345 2.09 10.84 -0.85
C GLY A 345 2.59 11.36 -2.18
N LYS A 346 3.85 11.13 -2.57
CA LYS A 346 4.51 11.88 -3.66
C LYS A 346 4.36 11.27 -5.05
N VAL A 347 4.29 9.95 -5.12
CA VAL A 347 4.59 9.18 -6.33
C VAL A 347 3.56 8.08 -6.55
N SER A 348 2.31 8.36 -6.18
CA SER A 348 1.20 7.42 -6.35
C SER A 348 -0.01 8.11 -6.98
N ARG A 349 -0.76 7.35 -7.77
CA ARG A 349 -2.02 7.77 -8.38
C ARG A 349 -3.19 7.09 -7.70
N VAL A 350 -4.26 7.85 -7.47
CA VAL A 350 -5.52 7.29 -7.01
C VAL A 350 -6.16 6.55 -8.17
N MET A 351 -6.54 5.30 -7.89
CA MET A 351 -7.38 4.54 -8.78
C MET A 351 -8.54 3.97 -7.98
N ALA A 352 -9.75 4.18 -8.48
CA ALA A 352 -10.93 3.44 -8.02
C ALA A 352 -11.23 2.33 -9.03
N THR A 353 -11.45 1.11 -8.54
CA THR A 353 -12.01 0.00 -9.32
C THR A 353 -13.48 -0.15 -8.95
N PHE A 354 -14.26 -0.71 -9.85
CA PHE A 354 -15.68 -0.95 -9.57
C PHE A 354 -16.17 -2.30 -10.08
N HIS A 355 -17.43 -2.58 -9.75
CA HIS A 355 -18.14 -3.84 -9.98
C HIS A 355 -17.98 -4.47 -11.36
N ASN A 356 -17.80 -5.79 -11.29
CA ASN A 356 -17.87 -6.75 -12.37
C ASN A 356 -19.22 -6.65 -13.10
N PHE A 357 -19.25 -6.11 -14.32
CA PHE A 357 -20.46 -6.12 -15.17
C PHE A 357 -20.81 -7.55 -15.61
N LYS A 358 -21.42 -8.36 -14.75
CA LYS A 358 -21.68 -9.78 -15.04
C LYS A 358 -22.77 -10.01 -16.09
N ASN A 359 -23.60 -8.99 -16.38
CA ASN A 359 -24.83 -9.14 -17.16
C ASN A 359 -24.81 -8.45 -18.54
N LEU A 360 -23.70 -7.87 -18.96
CA LEU A 360 -23.62 -7.27 -20.29
C LEU A 360 -23.54 -8.36 -21.36
N LYS A 361 -24.49 -8.35 -22.30
CA LYS A 361 -24.50 -9.32 -23.40
C LYS A 361 -23.30 -9.07 -24.34
N PRO A 362 -22.41 -10.05 -24.54
CA PRO A 362 -21.24 -9.88 -25.39
C PRO A 362 -21.60 -9.46 -26.83
N GLY A 363 -20.77 -8.60 -27.44
CA GLY A 363 -20.96 -8.12 -28.81
C GLY A 363 -22.14 -7.16 -29.03
N THR A 364 -22.83 -6.74 -27.97
CA THR A 364 -23.93 -5.76 -28.07
C THR A 364 -23.48 -4.35 -27.72
N ARG A 365 -24.30 -3.35 -28.06
CA ARG A 365 -24.06 -1.98 -27.60
C ARG A 365 -24.79 -1.72 -26.30
N VAL A 366 -24.08 -1.13 -25.34
CA VAL A 366 -24.63 -0.66 -24.07
C VAL A 366 -25.70 0.41 -24.38
N PRO A 367 -26.99 0.16 -24.07
CA PRO A 367 -28.04 1.16 -24.28
C PRO A 367 -27.85 2.36 -23.33
N ARG A 368 -27.39 2.11 -22.09
CA ARG A 368 -27.02 3.15 -21.12
C ARG A 368 -26.18 2.57 -19.98
N LEU A 369 -25.05 3.20 -19.69
CA LEU A 369 -24.21 2.99 -18.52
C LEU A 369 -24.15 4.32 -17.76
N THR A 370 -24.64 4.36 -16.53
CA THR A 370 -24.49 5.55 -15.67
C THR A 370 -23.33 5.30 -14.72
N LEU A 371 -22.42 6.26 -14.60
CA LEU A 371 -21.29 6.27 -13.68
C LEU A 371 -21.47 7.46 -12.74
N ILE A 372 -21.48 7.23 -11.44
CA ILE A 372 -21.56 8.31 -10.44
C ILE A 372 -20.20 8.40 -9.77
N VAL A 373 -19.45 9.50 -9.94
CA VAL A 373 -18.12 9.68 -9.36
C VAL A 373 -18.20 10.73 -8.27
N SER A 374 -17.84 10.34 -7.05
CA SER A 374 -17.72 11.24 -5.90
C SER A 374 -16.28 11.69 -5.68
N SER A 375 -16.12 12.94 -5.27
CA SER A 375 -14.86 13.52 -4.81
C SER A 375 -14.42 12.99 -3.45
N ASN A 376 -15.39 12.50 -2.66
CA ASN A 376 -15.16 11.85 -1.36
C ASN A 376 -14.21 12.63 -0.43
N GLY A 377 -14.41 13.95 -0.37
CA GLY A 377 -13.60 14.81 0.50
C GLY A 377 -12.34 15.35 -0.16
N VAL A 378 -12.18 15.22 -1.49
CA VAL A 378 -10.99 15.71 -2.21
C VAL A 378 -11.34 16.38 -3.54
N ALA A 379 -10.96 17.64 -3.68
CA ALA A 379 -11.18 18.39 -4.90
C ALA A 379 -10.48 17.71 -6.10
N THR A 380 -11.23 17.43 -7.16
CA THR A 380 -10.76 16.65 -8.31
C THR A 380 -11.06 17.39 -9.60
N GLN A 381 -10.02 17.65 -10.39
CA GLN A 381 -10.14 18.46 -11.62
C GLN A 381 -10.08 17.62 -12.89
N LYS A 382 -9.37 16.50 -12.88
CA LYS A 382 -9.33 15.58 -14.02
C LYS A 382 -9.81 14.21 -13.60
N LEU A 383 -10.63 13.60 -14.45
CA LEU A 383 -11.03 12.20 -14.34
C LEU A 383 -10.66 11.48 -15.62
N LYS A 384 -10.14 10.28 -15.48
CA LYS A 384 -9.87 9.39 -16.61
C LYS A 384 -10.46 8.03 -16.29
N ILE A 385 -11.51 7.67 -17.01
CA ILE A 385 -12.21 6.40 -16.89
C ILE A 385 -11.66 5.47 -17.96
N GLN A 386 -10.83 4.51 -17.55
CA GLN A 386 -10.19 3.57 -18.45
C GLN A 386 -11.14 2.43 -18.78
N PHE A 387 -11.33 2.15 -20.06
CA PHE A 387 -12.05 0.97 -20.50
C PHE A 387 -11.30 -0.30 -20.06
N PRO A 388 -12.01 -1.39 -19.73
CA PRO A 388 -11.39 -2.62 -19.28
C PRO A 388 -10.55 -3.23 -20.42
N PRO A 389 -9.50 -3.99 -20.10
CA PRO A 389 -8.82 -4.79 -21.10
C PRO A 389 -9.84 -5.65 -21.88
N ARG A 390 -9.71 -5.70 -23.21
CA ARG A 390 -10.61 -6.42 -24.16
C ARG A 390 -11.91 -5.71 -24.51
N TRP A 391 -12.24 -4.54 -23.94
CA TRP A 391 -13.28 -3.70 -24.54
C TRP A 391 -12.84 -3.22 -25.92
N PRO A 392 -13.72 -3.30 -26.94
CA PRO A 392 -13.45 -2.76 -28.26
C PRO A 392 -13.04 -1.30 -28.19
N MET A 393 -12.18 -0.89 -29.11
CA MET A 393 -11.79 0.50 -29.20
C MET A 393 -13.02 1.37 -29.49
N HIS A 394 -13.18 2.40 -28.68
CA HIS A 394 -14.24 3.38 -28.83
C HIS A 394 -13.72 4.66 -29.48
N ASP A 395 -14.63 5.41 -30.09
CA ASP A 395 -14.41 6.73 -30.65
C ASP A 395 -15.48 7.70 -30.14
N GLU A 396 -15.59 8.86 -30.79
CA GLU A 396 -16.58 9.87 -30.45
C GLU A 396 -18.04 9.43 -30.68
N SER A 397 -18.28 8.25 -31.27
CA SER A 397 -19.63 7.68 -31.41
C SER A 397 -20.22 7.17 -30.09
N VAL A 398 -19.40 7.05 -29.03
CA VAL A 398 -19.88 6.83 -27.68
C VAL A 398 -20.65 8.07 -27.21
N GLY A 399 -21.93 7.91 -26.92
CA GLY A 399 -22.74 9.00 -26.41
C GLY A 399 -22.38 9.29 -24.96
N LEU A 400 -21.83 10.48 -24.70
CA LEU A 400 -21.48 10.91 -23.36
C LEU A 400 -22.38 12.07 -22.92
N LYS A 401 -22.98 11.95 -21.73
CA LYS A 401 -23.64 13.06 -21.05
C LYS A 401 -23.12 13.20 -19.63
N ILE A 402 -22.78 14.43 -19.25
CA ILE A 402 -22.24 14.75 -17.93
C ILE A 402 -23.28 15.57 -17.16
N TYR A 403 -23.55 15.16 -15.93
CA TYR A 403 -24.42 15.87 -15.02
C TYR A 403 -23.66 16.23 -13.75
N ARG A 404 -23.90 17.42 -13.23
CA ARG A 404 -23.32 17.89 -11.96
C ARG A 404 -24.46 18.26 -11.02
N LEU A 405 -24.25 18.03 -9.73
CA LEU A 405 -25.20 18.40 -8.69
C LEU A 405 -24.96 19.82 -8.21
N ARG A 406 -25.98 20.68 -8.34
CA ARG A 406 -25.97 22.06 -7.83
C ARG A 406 -27.28 22.32 -7.09
N LYS A 407 -27.24 22.90 -5.90
CA LYS A 407 -28.44 23.20 -5.09
C LYS A 407 -29.46 22.07 -5.02
N GLY A 408 -29.01 20.84 -4.79
CA GLY A 408 -29.90 19.68 -4.73
C GLY A 408 -30.30 19.07 -6.08
N ARG A 409 -30.07 19.74 -7.22
CA ARG A 409 -30.58 19.32 -8.53
C ARG A 409 -29.45 18.90 -9.48
N GLN A 410 -29.77 17.97 -10.37
CA GLN A 410 -28.89 17.54 -11.46
C GLN A 410 -28.99 18.54 -12.63
N TYR A 411 -27.84 18.99 -13.13
CA TYR A 411 -27.75 19.83 -14.32
C TYR A 411 -26.91 19.12 -15.37
N GLU A 412 -27.47 18.92 -16.57
CA GLU A 412 -26.70 18.48 -17.73
C GLU A 412 -25.71 19.59 -18.08
N THR A 413 -24.43 19.26 -18.06
CA THR A 413 -23.31 20.20 -18.24
C THR A 413 -22.31 19.63 -19.23
N THR A 414 -22.80 18.84 -20.18
CA THR A 414 -22.03 18.25 -21.26
C THR A 414 -21.54 19.36 -22.18
N ALA A 415 -20.22 19.58 -22.20
CA ALA A 415 -19.56 20.44 -23.17
C ALA A 415 -18.51 19.58 -23.90
N LYS A 416 -18.46 19.64 -25.24
CA LYS A 416 -17.57 18.75 -26.02
C LYS A 416 -16.10 19.04 -25.76
N GLU A 417 -15.78 20.28 -25.42
CA GLU A 417 -14.48 20.76 -25.01
C GLU A 417 -14.03 20.23 -23.64
N ASP A 418 -14.97 19.78 -22.79
CA ASP A 418 -14.66 19.30 -21.44
C ASP A 418 -14.14 17.87 -21.41
N PHE A 419 -14.34 17.09 -22.48
CA PHE A 419 -13.97 15.68 -22.51
C PHE A 419 -13.37 15.21 -23.82
N ARG A 420 -12.60 14.13 -23.73
CA ARG A 420 -12.06 13.40 -24.86
C ARG A 420 -12.33 11.91 -24.70
N VAL A 421 -12.97 11.31 -25.68
CA VAL A 421 -13.05 9.84 -25.78
C VAL A 421 -11.89 9.37 -26.62
N THR A 422 -11.08 8.47 -26.06
CA THR A 422 -10.03 7.77 -26.79
C THR A 422 -10.41 6.31 -26.94
N GLN A 423 -9.59 5.58 -27.70
CA GLN A 423 -9.73 4.13 -27.84
C GLN A 423 -9.60 3.37 -26.52
N ARG A 424 -9.04 3.96 -25.46
CA ARG A 424 -8.74 3.29 -24.18
C ARG A 424 -9.39 3.93 -22.96
N ASP A 425 -9.90 5.15 -23.08
CA ASP A 425 -10.44 5.89 -21.93
C ASP A 425 -11.39 7.02 -22.32
N ILE A 426 -12.18 7.44 -21.34
CA ILE A 426 -12.91 8.70 -21.34
C ILE A 426 -12.15 9.66 -20.41
N GLN A 427 -11.70 10.79 -20.93
CA GLN A 427 -10.99 11.81 -20.18
C GLN A 427 -11.89 13.02 -19.99
N LEU A 428 -12.14 13.40 -18.74
CA LEU A 428 -12.78 14.65 -18.38
C LEU A 428 -11.69 15.63 -17.91
N HIS A 429 -11.48 16.71 -18.67
CA HIS A 429 -10.43 17.69 -18.41
C HIS A 429 -10.81 18.72 -17.35
N SER A 430 -12.12 18.91 -17.13
CA SER A 430 -12.69 19.77 -16.10
C SER A 430 -13.80 19.02 -15.36
N ALA A 431 -13.45 18.16 -14.42
CA ALA A 431 -14.44 17.52 -13.55
C ALA A 431 -15.09 18.52 -12.58
N ASP A 432 -14.32 19.53 -12.16
CA ASP A 432 -14.70 20.57 -11.21
C ASP A 432 -15.37 20.02 -9.94
N LEU A 433 -14.84 18.88 -9.47
CA LEU A 433 -15.34 18.26 -8.26
C LEU A 433 -14.80 19.02 -7.05
N THR A 434 -15.68 19.56 -6.23
CA THR A 434 -15.31 20.21 -4.97
C THR A 434 -14.98 19.18 -3.90
N LYS A 435 -14.29 19.61 -2.84
CA LYS A 435 -13.93 18.74 -1.72
C LYS A 435 -15.17 18.11 -1.07
N ASP A 436 -16.16 18.93 -0.75
CA ASP A 436 -17.40 18.55 -0.07
C ASP A 436 -18.51 19.50 -0.56
N GLY A 437 -19.78 19.10 -0.43
CA GLY A 437 -20.91 19.98 -0.75
C GLY A 437 -21.33 19.94 -2.22
N GLU A 438 -21.85 21.06 -2.73
CA GLU A 438 -22.28 21.15 -4.12
C GLU A 438 -21.13 20.88 -5.10
N SER A 439 -21.42 20.15 -6.18
CA SER A 439 -20.43 19.65 -7.14
C SER A 439 -19.38 18.68 -6.56
N SER A 440 -19.63 18.04 -5.42
CA SER A 440 -18.80 16.91 -4.93
C SER A 440 -19.04 15.61 -5.70
N VAL A 441 -20.05 15.57 -6.58
CA VAL A 441 -20.41 14.40 -7.39
C VAL A 441 -20.63 14.82 -8.84
N VAL A 442 -20.10 14.01 -9.75
CA VAL A 442 -20.37 14.07 -11.18
C VAL A 442 -21.01 12.76 -11.64
N ILE A 443 -22.00 12.85 -12.50
CA ILE A 443 -22.70 11.70 -13.07
C ILE A 443 -22.41 11.67 -14.56
N ILE A 444 -21.88 10.58 -15.06
CA ILE A 444 -21.47 10.40 -16.45
C ILE A 444 -22.32 9.28 -17.02
N LYS A 445 -23.19 9.61 -17.98
CA LYS A 445 -23.97 8.64 -18.74
C LYS A 445 -23.24 8.34 -20.05
N VAL A 446 -23.00 7.07 -20.29
CA VAL A 446 -22.34 6.50 -21.47
C VAL A 446 -23.37 5.68 -22.23
N THR A 447 -23.56 5.93 -23.52
CA THR A 447 -24.41 5.13 -24.40
C THR A 447 -23.63 4.70 -25.63
N ASN A 448 -24.11 3.69 -26.34
CA ASN A 448 -23.54 3.23 -27.60
C ASN A 448 -22.13 2.63 -27.50
N ALA A 449 -21.60 2.39 -26.30
CA ALA A 449 -20.35 1.67 -26.08
C ALA A 449 -20.52 0.19 -26.45
N LEU A 450 -19.61 -0.36 -27.25
CA LEU A 450 -19.64 -1.77 -27.66
C LEU A 450 -19.07 -2.68 -26.55
N VAL A 451 -19.83 -3.68 -26.12
CA VAL A 451 -19.41 -4.69 -25.15
C VAL A 451 -18.47 -5.69 -25.83
N PRO A 452 -17.38 -6.15 -25.18
CA PRO A 452 -16.53 -7.23 -25.70
C PRO A 452 -17.32 -8.46 -26.14
N GLU A 453 -16.80 -9.18 -27.11
CA GLU A 453 -17.36 -10.48 -27.52
C GLU A 453 -17.05 -11.61 -26.51
N ILE A 454 -16.00 -11.44 -25.69
CA ILE A 454 -15.58 -12.44 -24.71
C ILE A 454 -16.39 -12.24 -23.44
N PRO A 455 -17.28 -13.16 -23.03
CA PRO A 455 -18.04 -13.03 -21.79
C PRO A 455 -17.12 -12.91 -20.58
N GLY A 456 -17.52 -12.10 -19.62
CA GLY A 456 -16.81 -11.92 -18.37
C GLY A 456 -17.40 -10.75 -17.64
N GLY A 457 -17.08 -10.65 -16.36
CA GLY A 457 -17.26 -9.36 -15.73
C GLY A 457 -16.03 -8.48 -16.03
N TYR A 458 -16.27 -7.17 -16.08
CA TYR A 458 -15.23 -6.20 -16.37
C TYR A 458 -15.23 -5.09 -15.34
N ASN A 459 -14.05 -4.54 -15.09
CA ASN A 459 -13.84 -3.41 -14.19
C ASN A 459 -13.41 -2.20 -15.02
N LEU A 460 -14.04 -1.02 -14.88
CA LEU A 460 -13.36 0.22 -15.29
C LEU A 460 -12.51 0.73 -14.13
N TYR A 461 -11.50 1.49 -14.51
CA TYR A 461 -10.62 2.15 -13.56
C TYR A 461 -10.78 3.66 -13.69
N ILE A 462 -11.01 4.34 -12.58
CA ILE A 462 -11.03 5.80 -12.56
C ILE A 462 -9.72 6.30 -11.98
N GLU A 463 -8.97 7.01 -12.80
CA GLU A 463 -7.82 7.80 -12.37
C GLU A 463 -8.28 9.24 -12.12
N ALA A 464 -8.07 9.72 -10.91
CA ALA A 464 -8.44 11.06 -10.46
C ALA A 464 -7.20 11.91 -10.19
N LYS A 465 -7.20 13.17 -10.64
CA LYS A 465 -6.09 14.11 -10.40
C LYS A 465 -6.59 15.45 -9.85
N ALA A 466 -5.99 15.87 -8.74
CA ALA A 466 -6.20 17.18 -8.11
C ALA A 466 -5.28 18.25 -8.73
N PRO A 467 -5.66 19.55 -8.66
CA PRO A 467 -4.81 20.64 -9.14
C PRO A 467 -3.65 20.89 -8.16
N ASN A 468 -2.44 21.07 -8.69
CA ASN A 468 -1.24 21.49 -7.97
C ASN A 468 -0.76 20.62 -6.79
N THR A 469 -1.20 19.36 -6.67
CA THR A 469 -0.66 18.45 -5.67
C THR A 469 0.16 17.33 -6.31
N GLY A 470 1.34 17.08 -5.76
CA GLY A 470 2.04 15.79 -5.89
C GLY A 470 1.42 14.71 -5.01
N PHE A 471 0.42 15.07 -4.19
CA PHE A 471 -0.16 14.24 -3.13
C PHE A 471 -1.68 14.22 -3.17
N TYR A 472 -2.25 13.01 -3.10
CA TYR A 472 -3.67 12.76 -2.89
C TYR A 472 -3.84 11.98 -1.58
N PRO A 473 -3.90 12.64 -0.41
CA PRO A 473 -4.29 11.96 0.82
C PRO A 473 -5.80 11.66 0.73
N LEU A 474 -6.15 10.48 0.23
CA LEU A 474 -7.52 9.96 0.28
C LEU A 474 -7.97 9.83 1.74
N THR A 475 -9.03 10.52 2.12
CA THR A 475 -9.81 10.15 3.31
C THR A 475 -10.69 8.93 3.02
N SER A 476 -11.15 8.78 1.77
CA SER A 476 -11.90 7.63 1.27
C SER A 476 -11.72 7.48 -0.25
N GLN A 477 -11.89 6.27 -0.79
CA GLN A 477 -11.82 6.02 -2.24
C GLN A 477 -13.00 6.62 -2.99
N PRO A 478 -12.82 7.21 -4.20
CA PRO A 478 -13.94 7.48 -5.09
C PRO A 478 -14.75 6.21 -5.35
N VAL A 479 -16.08 6.30 -5.27
CA VAL A 479 -16.99 5.17 -5.53
C VAL A 479 -17.73 5.42 -6.84
N VAL A 480 -18.01 4.35 -7.59
CA VAL A 480 -18.78 4.36 -8.84
C VAL A 480 -19.97 3.43 -8.75
N TYR A 481 -21.15 3.93 -9.07
CA TYR A 481 -22.38 3.17 -9.15
C TYR A 481 -22.82 2.98 -10.59
N VAL A 482 -23.35 1.79 -10.90
CA VAL A 482 -23.84 1.38 -12.22
C VAL A 482 -25.32 1.01 -12.07
N GLY A 483 -26.20 1.70 -12.78
CA GLY A 483 -27.59 1.26 -12.97
C GLY A 483 -27.71 0.56 -14.32
N ASP A 484 -28.26 -0.66 -14.36
CA ASP A 484 -28.24 -1.49 -15.58
C ASP A 484 -29.43 -1.23 -16.53
N THR A 485 -29.08 -1.56 -17.77
CA THR A 485 -29.80 -1.79 -18.99
C THR A 485 -30.97 -2.80 -18.82
N ASN A 486 -32.13 -2.46 -19.39
CA ASN A 486 -33.29 -3.33 -19.70
C ASN A 486 -34.09 -4.10 -18.63
N ASP A 487 -33.69 -4.21 -17.36
CA ASP A 487 -34.58 -4.74 -16.29
C ASP A 487 -35.39 -3.65 -15.56
N ILE A 488 -35.49 -2.48 -16.18
CA ILE A 488 -36.26 -1.34 -15.67
C ILE A 488 -37.68 -1.48 -16.22
N GLY A 489 -38.52 -2.19 -15.47
CA GLY A 489 -39.97 -2.06 -15.57
C GLY A 489 -40.35 -0.57 -15.52
N VAL A 490 -41.26 -0.21 -16.42
CA VAL A 490 -41.97 1.07 -16.55
C VAL A 490 -42.07 1.84 -15.22
N GLY A 491 -41.36 2.98 -15.11
CA GLY A 491 -41.41 3.82 -13.91
C GLY A 491 -40.85 5.22 -14.13
N THR A 492 -41.74 6.20 -14.23
CA THR A 492 -41.44 7.62 -14.18
C THR A 492 -40.88 8.00 -12.79
N GLY A 493 -39.61 8.40 -12.68
CA GLY A 493 -39.13 9.19 -11.52
C GLY A 493 -38.05 8.59 -10.60
N GLU A 494 -37.66 7.32 -10.73
CA GLU A 494 -36.84 6.64 -9.70
C GLU A 494 -35.33 7.00 -9.69
N PHE A 495 -34.74 7.52 -10.77
CA PHE A 495 -33.29 7.82 -10.82
C PHE A 495 -32.83 9.00 -9.97
N TYR A 496 -33.75 9.86 -9.53
CA TYR A 496 -33.41 10.90 -8.56
C TYR A 496 -33.09 10.26 -7.21
N GLU A 497 -33.76 9.17 -6.83
CA GLU A 497 -33.60 8.48 -5.55
C GLU A 497 -32.24 7.77 -5.40
N ASP A 498 -31.68 7.19 -6.46
CA ASP A 498 -30.39 6.46 -6.37
C ASP A 498 -29.20 7.38 -6.08
N ALA A 499 -29.01 8.49 -6.82
CA ALA A 499 -27.89 9.41 -6.58
C ALA A 499 -28.01 10.13 -5.22
N VAL A 500 -29.24 10.36 -4.79
CA VAL A 500 -29.69 10.91 -3.49
C VAL A 500 -29.41 9.93 -2.35
N GLN A 501 -29.77 8.65 -2.52
CA GLN A 501 -29.53 7.56 -1.58
C GLN A 501 -28.04 7.28 -1.47
N ILE A 502 -27.31 7.25 -2.59
CA ILE A 502 -25.86 7.13 -2.66
C ILE A 502 -25.17 8.31 -1.95
N LEU A 503 -25.62 9.55 -2.17
CA LEU A 503 -25.14 10.69 -1.39
C LEU A 503 -25.46 10.51 0.09
N GLY A 504 -26.64 10.00 0.43
CA GLY A 504 -27.04 9.64 1.79
C GLY A 504 -26.17 8.54 2.41
N GLU A 505 -25.75 7.54 1.63
CA GLU A 505 -24.89 6.43 2.03
C GLU A 505 -23.41 6.83 2.14
N LEU A 506 -22.91 7.59 1.17
CA LEU A 506 -21.55 8.19 1.16
C LEU A 506 -21.37 9.18 2.31
N THR A 507 -22.44 9.85 2.72
CA THR A 507 -22.43 10.74 3.88
C THR A 507 -22.78 10.02 5.18
N LYS A 508 -23.24 8.75 5.14
CA LYS A 508 -23.78 8.03 6.30
C LYS A 508 -22.77 7.86 7.43
N GLN A 509 -21.50 7.58 7.14
CA GLN A 509 -20.46 7.54 8.18
C GLN A 509 -20.22 8.92 8.83
N ASN A 510 -20.12 9.98 8.01
CA ASN A 510 -20.00 11.34 8.51
C ASN A 510 -21.26 11.78 9.27
N PHE A 511 -22.43 11.29 8.85
CA PHE A 511 -23.73 11.56 9.43
C PHE A 511 -23.92 10.85 10.78
N THR A 512 -23.53 9.57 10.89
CA THR A 512 -23.56 8.80 12.14
C THR A 512 -22.61 9.39 13.17
N MET A 513 -21.35 9.64 12.79
CA MET A 513 -20.36 10.26 13.68
C MET A 513 -20.82 11.65 14.14
N LEU A 514 -21.41 12.44 13.25
CA LEU A 514 -21.97 13.73 13.60
C LEU A 514 -23.18 13.62 14.52
N LYS A 515 -24.08 12.67 14.25
CA LYS A 515 -25.25 12.39 15.07
C LYS A 515 -24.82 12.02 16.48
N GLU A 516 -23.86 11.14 16.62
CA GLU A 516 -23.24 10.79 17.92
C GLU A 516 -22.58 12.01 18.57
N THR A 517 -21.87 12.85 17.82
CA THR A 517 -21.23 14.07 18.35
C THR A 517 -22.27 15.07 18.89
N VAL A 518 -23.38 15.27 18.17
CA VAL A 518 -24.48 16.15 18.58
C VAL A 518 -25.25 15.56 19.75
N GLU A 519 -25.49 14.25 19.76
CA GLU A 519 -26.11 13.54 20.88
C GLU A 519 -25.24 13.57 22.13
N ASN A 520 -23.92 13.41 22.00
CA ASN A 520 -22.97 13.49 23.10
C ASN A 520 -22.87 14.91 23.67
N CYS A 521 -22.81 15.93 22.82
CA CYS A 521 -22.85 17.32 23.25
C CYS A 521 -24.16 17.63 24.00
N ARG A 522 -25.30 17.11 23.52
CA ARG A 522 -26.60 17.33 24.15
C ARG A 522 -26.75 16.58 25.48
N ASN A 523 -26.39 15.31 25.52
CA ASN A 523 -26.66 14.43 26.65
C ASN A 523 -25.58 14.52 27.73
N TYR A 524 -24.34 14.83 27.34
CA TYR A 524 -23.17 14.80 28.22
C TYR A 524 -22.36 16.11 28.22
N GLY A 525 -22.72 17.11 27.40
CA GLY A 525 -22.00 18.39 27.36
C GLY A 525 -20.64 18.36 26.65
N ILE A 526 -20.32 17.25 25.97
CA ILE A 526 -19.05 17.03 25.26
C ILE A 526 -19.18 17.62 23.85
N CYS A 527 -18.76 18.87 23.66
CA CYS A 527 -19.03 19.64 22.45
C CYS A 527 -17.78 20.03 21.65
N ASP A 528 -16.60 19.52 22.00
CA ASP A 528 -15.28 19.97 21.51
C ASP A 528 -15.21 20.09 19.97
N LEU A 529 -15.76 19.11 19.24
CA LEU A 529 -15.81 19.15 17.77
C LEU A 529 -16.78 20.20 17.20
N LEU A 530 -17.87 20.50 17.92
CA LEU A 530 -18.87 21.51 17.53
C LEU A 530 -18.42 22.95 17.81
N GLU A 531 -17.35 23.12 18.59
CA GLU A 531 -16.69 24.40 18.82
C GLU A 531 -15.65 24.73 17.74
N VAL A 532 -15.25 23.76 16.91
CA VAL A 532 -14.30 23.95 15.79
C VAL A 532 -15.03 24.54 14.56
N PRO A 533 -14.80 25.81 14.17
CA PRO A 533 -15.58 26.46 13.12
C PRO A 533 -15.44 25.79 11.74
N SER A 534 -14.28 25.23 11.43
CA SER A 534 -14.01 24.53 10.17
C SER A 534 -14.75 23.19 10.07
N PHE A 535 -14.86 22.45 11.19
CA PHE A 535 -15.65 21.22 11.28
C PHE A 535 -17.14 21.53 11.07
N VAL A 536 -17.68 22.52 11.80
CA VAL A 536 -19.09 22.92 11.70
C VAL A 536 -19.43 23.45 10.31
N SER A 537 -18.54 24.23 9.68
CA SER A 537 -18.72 24.70 8.30
C SER A 537 -18.80 23.53 7.30
N LYS A 538 -17.92 22.53 7.43
CA LYS A 538 -17.90 21.33 6.58
C LYS A 538 -19.17 20.50 6.76
N VAL A 539 -19.56 20.28 8.01
CA VAL A 539 -20.78 19.57 8.39
C VAL A 539 -22.04 20.28 7.91
N ASN A 540 -22.13 21.60 8.09
CA ASN A 540 -23.25 22.41 7.60
C ASN A 540 -23.44 22.25 6.10
N LYS A 541 -22.35 22.25 5.32
CA LYS A 541 -22.41 22.02 3.87
C LYS A 541 -22.94 20.63 3.52
N ILE A 542 -22.51 19.59 4.25
CA ILE A 542 -22.94 18.20 4.04
C ILE A 542 -24.42 18.03 4.41
N LEU A 543 -24.85 18.53 5.56
CA LEU A 543 -26.24 18.46 6.01
C LEU A 543 -27.16 19.30 5.13
N GLN A 544 -26.77 20.52 4.75
CA GLN A 544 -27.52 21.33 3.79
C GLN A 544 -27.64 20.62 2.45
N GLN A 545 -26.60 19.91 2.01
CA GLN A 545 -26.68 19.08 0.82
C GLN A 545 -27.70 17.95 1.00
N LEU A 546 -27.70 17.22 2.12
CA LEU A 546 -28.69 16.17 2.37
C LEU A 546 -30.14 16.70 2.47
N VAL A 547 -30.32 17.87 3.06
CA VAL A 547 -31.62 18.56 3.11
C VAL A 547 -32.07 18.99 1.71
N ASN A 548 -31.18 19.63 0.95
CA ASN A 548 -31.50 20.17 -0.36
C ASN A 548 -31.67 19.09 -1.44
N VAL A 549 -30.92 17.99 -1.34
CA VAL A 549 -30.95 16.88 -2.31
C VAL A 549 -32.09 15.91 -1.98
N ASN A 550 -32.33 15.59 -0.69
CA ASN A 550 -33.21 14.46 -0.30
C ASN A 550 -34.43 14.87 0.55
N GLN A 551 -34.63 16.15 0.88
CA GLN A 551 -35.56 16.57 1.94
C GLN A 551 -35.36 15.77 3.24
N ASN A 552 -34.13 15.34 3.52
CA ASN A 552 -33.85 14.41 4.62
C ASN A 552 -34.21 15.08 5.96
N ALA A 553 -35.31 14.63 6.56
CA ALA A 553 -35.86 15.21 7.78
C ALA A 553 -34.90 15.09 8.97
N GLU A 554 -34.09 14.03 9.02
CA GLU A 554 -33.10 13.84 10.07
C GLU A 554 -31.89 14.78 9.89
N ALA A 555 -31.44 14.99 8.65
CA ALA A 555 -30.41 15.97 8.34
C ALA A 555 -30.89 17.41 8.58
N LEU A 556 -32.16 17.71 8.30
CA LEU A 556 -32.77 18.99 8.62
C LEU A 556 -32.79 19.22 10.13
N LYS A 557 -33.20 18.21 10.89
CA LYS A 557 -33.21 18.24 12.35
C LYS A 557 -31.80 18.46 12.94
N LEU A 558 -30.80 17.76 12.40
CA LEU A 558 -29.40 17.95 12.78
C LEU A 558 -28.87 19.35 12.41
N LEU A 559 -29.25 19.87 11.25
CA LEU A 559 -28.88 21.22 10.80
C LEU A 559 -29.48 22.30 11.72
N GLU A 560 -30.74 22.14 12.12
CA GLU A 560 -31.41 23.01 13.08
C GLU A 560 -30.76 22.93 14.47
N GLN A 561 -30.40 21.72 14.91
CA GLN A 561 -29.68 21.50 16.16
C GLN A 561 -28.32 22.21 16.15
N LEU A 562 -27.52 22.06 15.10
CA LEU A 562 -26.24 22.76 14.93
C LEU A 562 -26.39 24.28 14.97
N LYS A 563 -27.39 24.83 14.27
CA LYS A 563 -27.71 26.26 14.32
C LYS A 563 -28.08 26.71 15.73
N SER A 564 -28.79 25.88 16.49
CA SER A 564 -29.14 26.17 17.89
C SER A 564 -27.93 26.21 18.83
N PHE A 565 -26.87 25.45 18.54
CA PHE A 565 -25.61 25.53 19.28
C PHE A 565 -24.79 26.77 18.89
N GLN A 566 -24.81 27.15 17.61
CA GLN A 566 -24.18 28.39 17.13
C GLN A 566 -24.88 29.66 17.63
N ALA A 567 -26.17 29.58 17.94
CA ALA A 567 -26.98 30.69 18.46
C ALA A 567 -26.83 30.90 19.98
N ARG A 568 -26.09 30.04 20.70
CA ARG A 568 -25.81 30.25 22.13
C ARG A 568 -24.72 31.31 22.28
N PRO A 569 -25.00 32.47 22.89
CA PRO A 569 -23.98 33.48 23.09
C PRO A 569 -22.96 32.98 24.12
N ASN A 570 -21.69 33.04 23.74
CA ASN A 570 -20.49 32.87 24.57
C ASN A 570 -20.29 31.53 25.30
N ARG A 571 -19.61 30.60 24.63
CA ARG A 571 -18.51 29.82 25.25
C ARG A 571 -17.15 30.00 24.57
N ALA A 572 -17.10 30.60 23.38
CA ALA A 572 -15.85 31.00 22.71
C ALA A 572 -14.99 31.98 23.55
N LYS A 573 -15.59 32.73 24.48
CA LYS A 573 -14.85 33.63 25.39
C LYS A 573 -14.14 32.95 26.57
N ILE A 574 -14.43 31.69 26.88
CA ILE A 574 -13.69 30.96 27.93
C ILE A 574 -12.43 30.30 27.35
N PHE A 575 -12.45 29.93 26.07
CA PHE A 575 -11.27 29.38 25.40
C PHE A 575 -10.28 30.45 24.92
N GLU A 576 -10.74 31.64 24.47
CA GLU A 576 -9.82 32.75 24.13
C GLU A 576 -9.13 33.36 25.35
N GLN A 577 -9.69 33.28 26.56
CA GLN A 577 -9.00 33.69 27.79
C GLN A 577 -8.01 32.65 28.33
N LEU A 578 -8.03 31.43 27.80
CA LEU A 578 -7.05 30.37 28.11
C LEU A 578 -5.97 30.23 27.03
N TYR A 579 -6.06 30.99 25.92
CA TYR A 579 -5.18 30.81 24.76
C TYR A 579 -4.75 32.09 24.03
N ASP A 580 -4.82 33.25 24.68
CA ASP A 580 -4.14 34.46 24.19
C ASP A 580 -3.25 35.06 25.29
N GLY A 581 -1.93 34.97 25.08
CA GLY A 581 -0.93 35.74 25.81
C GLY A 581 0.13 34.96 26.58
N SER A 582 1.24 34.67 25.91
CA SER A 582 2.62 34.51 26.43
C SER A 582 2.93 33.36 27.41
N GLU A 583 3.46 32.26 26.86
CA GLU A 583 4.74 31.67 27.31
C GLU A 583 5.20 30.59 26.30
N GLU A 584 5.73 31.05 25.15
CA GLU A 584 6.81 30.32 24.50
C GLU A 584 8.06 30.51 25.36
N GLN A 585 8.35 29.59 26.28
CA GLN A 585 9.71 29.16 26.64
C GLN A 585 9.68 28.10 27.75
N ASN A 586 10.38 26.98 27.48
CA ASN A 586 10.58 25.81 28.34
C ASN A 586 9.29 24.99 28.56
N ILE A 587 9.24 23.69 28.29
CA ILE A 587 9.98 22.67 29.00
C ILE A 587 10.09 21.43 28.09
N SER A 588 11.32 21.09 27.72
CA SER A 588 11.76 19.72 27.56
C SER A 588 11.60 18.94 28.87
N ALA A 589 11.21 17.67 28.79
CA ALA A 589 11.14 16.65 29.86
C ALA A 589 9.83 16.56 30.66
N GLN A 590 8.98 15.59 30.30
CA GLN A 590 8.89 14.30 30.98
C GLN A 590 8.19 13.26 30.09
#